data_AF-A0A2A5S7E2-F1
#
_entry.id   AF-A0A2A5S7E2-F1
#
_cell.length_a   1.000
_cell.length_b   1.000
_cell.length_c   1.000
_cell.angle_alpha   90.00
_cell.angle_beta   90.00
_cell.angle_gamma   90.00
#
_symmetry.space_group_name_H-M   'P 1'
#
loop_
_entity.id
_entity.type
_entity.pdbx_description
1 polymer ?
#
loop_
_entity_poly.entity_id
_entity_poly.type
_entity_poly.pdbx_seq_one_letter_code
_entity_poly.pdbx_strand_id
1 'polypeptide(L)'
;MTKYDFTTIPNRLDHNSVKWQEIKENPHKLPLWVADMDFLALPKIKQSIHDYADYGVYGYAYVEEDLIKSIQNWEKNQHQYDFSKEALILVEGVVPGIGLAI
;
A
#
# COMPACT_ATOMS: atom_id res chain seq x y z
N MET A 1 0.75 -5.81 -25.88
CA MET A 1 0.56 -6.06 -24.44
C MET A 1 1.20 -4.91 -23.68
N THR A 2 0.49 -4.31 -22.72
CA THR A 2 1.01 -3.22 -21.88
C THR A 2 2.05 -3.76 -20.88
N LYS A 3 2.89 -2.87 -20.34
CA LYS A 3 3.93 -3.21 -19.34
C LYS A 3 3.35 -3.77 -18.02
N TYR A 4 2.10 -3.44 -17.72
CA TYR A 4 1.39 -3.88 -16.51
C TYR A 4 0.07 -4.55 -16.88
N ASP A 5 -0.34 -5.49 -16.04
CA ASP A 5 -1.60 -6.22 -16.18
C ASP A 5 -2.70 -5.55 -15.34
N PHE A 6 -3.65 -4.94 -16.04
CA PHE A 6 -4.88 -4.38 -15.48
C PHE A 6 -6.12 -5.15 -15.97
N THR A 7 -5.93 -6.36 -16.49
CA THR A 7 -6.98 -7.18 -17.10
C THR A 7 -7.27 -8.45 -16.31
N THR A 8 -6.27 -8.99 -15.61
CA THR A 8 -6.44 -10.15 -14.74
C THR A 8 -6.94 -9.72 -13.38
N ILE A 9 -8.06 -10.31 -12.95
CA ILE A 9 -8.59 -10.15 -11.60
C ILE A 9 -7.92 -11.21 -10.70
N PRO A 10 -7.07 -10.83 -9.73
CA PRO A 10 -6.51 -11.80 -8.80
C PRO A 10 -7.59 -12.40 -7.90
N ASN A 11 -7.53 -13.70 -7.64
CA ASN A 11 -8.45 -14.34 -6.70
C ASN A 11 -8.10 -13.92 -5.26
N ARG A 12 -9.01 -13.18 -4.62
CA ARG A 12 -8.86 -12.64 -3.26
C ARG A 12 -9.74 -13.33 -2.22
N LEU A 13 -10.47 -14.38 -2.59
CA LEU A 13 -11.35 -15.11 -1.67
C LEU A 13 -10.53 -15.72 -0.54
N ASP A 14 -9.45 -16.45 -0.81
CA ASP A 14 -8.70 -17.15 0.24
C ASP A 14 -7.67 -16.30 1.00
N HIS A 15 -7.76 -14.97 0.87
CA HIS A 15 -6.74 -14.02 1.38
C HIS A 15 -7.26 -13.09 2.48
N ASN A 16 -8.31 -13.48 3.22
CA ASN A 16 -8.93 -12.68 4.29
C ASN A 16 -9.24 -11.23 3.88
N SER A 17 -9.63 -11.02 2.61
CA SER A 17 -9.95 -9.70 2.07
C SER A 17 -11.27 -9.17 2.64
N VAL A 18 -11.24 -7.98 3.24
CA VAL A 18 -12.44 -7.26 3.69
C VAL A 18 -13.42 -7.05 2.53
N LYS A 19 -12.92 -6.64 1.36
CA LYS A 19 -13.74 -6.43 0.16
C LYS A 19 -14.50 -7.68 -0.27
N TRP A 20 -13.82 -8.83 -0.25
CA TRP A 20 -14.32 -10.09 -0.80
C TRP A 20 -14.92 -11.04 0.25
N GLN A 21 -14.91 -10.67 1.53
CA GLN A 21 -15.36 -11.54 2.63
C GLN A 21 -16.78 -12.06 2.43
N GLU A 22 -17.74 -11.18 2.15
CA GLU A 22 -19.16 -11.55 1.95
C GLU A 22 -19.40 -12.43 0.70
N ILE A 23 -18.51 -12.34 -0.28
CA ILE A 23 -18.64 -13.05 -1.56
C ILE A 23 -18.42 -14.54 -1.39
N LYS A 24 -17.64 -14.96 -0.37
CA LYS A 24 -17.44 -16.37 -0.05
C LYS A 24 -18.75 -17.10 0.19
N GLU A 25 -19.68 -16.46 0.87
CA GLU A 25 -20.99 -17.01 1.24
C GLU A 25 -22.06 -16.69 0.18
N ASN A 26 -21.82 -15.66 -0.65
CA ASN A 26 -22.77 -15.16 -1.64
C ASN A 26 -22.07 -14.95 -3.01
N PRO A 27 -21.76 -16.02 -3.75
CA PRO A 27 -20.92 -15.96 -4.96
C PRO A 27 -21.53 -15.19 -6.13
N HIS A 28 -22.81 -14.83 -6.05
CA HIS A 28 -23.50 -14.04 -7.07
C HIS A 28 -23.34 -12.51 -6.89
N LYS A 29 -22.76 -12.06 -5.78
CA LYS A 29 -22.51 -10.64 -5.53
C LYS A 29 -21.18 -10.19 -6.16
N LEU A 30 -21.11 -8.92 -6.54
CA LEU A 30 -19.86 -8.25 -6.93
C LEU A 30 -19.50 -7.18 -5.90
N PRO A 31 -18.32 -7.24 -5.26
CA PRO A 31 -17.96 -6.30 -4.22
C PRO A 31 -17.36 -5.01 -4.82
N LEU A 32 -18.11 -3.90 -4.76
CA LEU A 32 -17.72 -2.60 -5.34
C LEU A 32 -17.72 -1.46 -4.31
N TRP A 33 -17.46 -1.76 -3.03
CA TRP A 33 -17.77 -0.84 -1.93
C TRP A 33 -16.53 -0.24 -1.23
N VAL A 34 -15.56 -1.05 -0.82
CA VAL A 34 -14.36 -0.58 -0.10
C VAL A 34 -13.24 -0.19 -1.08
N ALA A 35 -12.50 0.86 -0.74
CA ALA A 35 -11.48 1.49 -1.58
C ALA A 35 -10.13 0.74 -1.58
N ASP A 36 -10.16 -0.54 -1.94
CA ASP A 36 -8.97 -1.26 -2.44
C ASP A 36 -9.21 -1.73 -3.89
N MET A 37 -8.12 -2.10 -4.58
CA MET A 37 -8.17 -2.44 -6.01
C MET A 37 -8.14 -3.96 -6.24
N ASP A 38 -8.76 -4.39 -7.34
CA ASP A 38 -8.68 -5.77 -7.83
C ASP A 38 -7.66 -5.90 -8.98
N PHE A 39 -6.48 -5.33 -8.77
CA PHE A 39 -5.33 -5.41 -9.66
C PHE A 39 -4.13 -5.98 -8.92
N LEU A 40 -3.20 -6.58 -9.67
CA LEU A 40 -1.90 -6.94 -9.11
C LEU A 40 -1.13 -5.66 -8.74
N ALA A 41 -0.46 -5.70 -7.58
CA ALA A 41 0.48 -4.65 -7.21
C ALA A 41 1.64 -4.58 -8.22
N LEU A 42 2.34 -3.44 -8.25
CA LEU A 42 3.52 -3.28 -9.10
C LEU A 42 4.56 -4.37 -8.79
N PRO A 43 5.21 -4.98 -9.81
CA PRO A 43 6.17 -6.08 -9.59
C PRO A 43 7.29 -5.74 -8.59
N LYS A 44 7.73 -4.48 -8.56
CA LYS A 44 8.75 -4.00 -7.61
C LYS A 44 8.30 -4.06 -6.15
N ILE A 45 7.02 -3.81 -5.87
CA ILE A 45 6.45 -3.91 -4.51
C ILE A 45 6.40 -5.38 -4.07
N LYS A 46 6.00 -6.28 -4.99
CA LYS A 46 6.05 -7.72 -4.71
C LYS A 46 7.48 -8.18 -4.42
N GLN A 47 8.45 -7.73 -5.22
CA GLN A 47 9.85 -8.09 -5.02
C GLN A 47 10.40 -7.61 -3.68
N SER A 48 10.10 -6.37 -3.26
CA SER A 48 10.58 -5.86 -1.96
C SER A 48 10.04 -6.65 -0.76
N ILE A 49 8.84 -7.23 -0.88
CA ILE A 49 8.30 -8.13 0.16
C ILE A 49 9.07 -9.45 0.19
N HIS A 50 9.42 -10.02 -0.96
CA HIS A 50 10.27 -11.21 -1.03
C HIS A 50 11.66 -10.93 -0.46
N ASP A 51 12.30 -9.84 -0.86
CA ASP A 51 13.63 -9.46 -0.38
C ASP A 51 13.64 -9.27 1.15
N TYR A 52 12.58 -8.65 1.71
CA TYR A 52 12.44 -8.50 3.16
C TYR A 52 12.23 -9.84 3.87
N ALA A 53 11.49 -10.77 3.28
CA ALA A 53 11.34 -12.13 3.81
C ALA A 53 12.67 -12.92 3.77
N ASP A 54 13.45 -12.76 2.70
CA ASP A 54 14.72 -13.47 2.54
C ASP A 54 15.81 -12.95 3.51
N TYR A 55 15.66 -11.74 4.05
CA TYR A 55 16.56 -11.20 5.08
C TYR A 55 16.58 -12.04 6.37
N GLY A 56 15.45 -12.64 6.74
CA GLY A 56 15.37 -13.61 7.84
C GLY A 56 15.41 -13.06 9.27
N VAL A 57 15.53 -11.74 9.47
CA VAL A 57 15.49 -11.08 10.80
C VAL A 57 14.44 -9.96 10.80
N TYR A 58 13.38 -10.11 11.59
CA TYR A 58 12.22 -9.18 11.60
C TYR A 58 12.13 -8.38 12.90
N GLY A 59 13.26 -7.80 13.32
CA GLY A 59 13.36 -6.97 14.52
C GLY A 59 12.81 -5.56 14.31
N TYR A 60 13.00 -4.70 15.32
CA TYR A 60 12.64 -3.29 15.23
C TYR A 60 13.49 -2.57 14.17
N ALA A 61 12.82 -1.86 13.27
CA ALA A 61 13.45 -1.04 12.24
C ALA A 61 13.31 0.45 12.56
N TYR A 62 14.30 1.23 12.12
CA TYR A 62 14.24 2.69 12.12
C TYR A 62 13.88 3.19 10.71
N VAL A 63 13.43 4.44 10.63
CA VAL A 63 13.11 5.08 9.35
C VAL A 63 14.39 5.47 8.62
N GLU A 64 14.63 4.88 7.45
CA GLU A 64 15.76 5.22 6.61
C GLU A 64 15.60 6.58 5.93
N GLU A 65 16.72 7.27 5.66
CA GLU A 65 16.69 8.56 4.95
C GLU A 65 16.11 8.46 3.55
N ASP A 66 16.28 7.31 2.90
CA ASP A 66 15.80 7.09 1.53
C ASP A 66 14.27 7.02 1.46
N LEU A 67 13.59 6.57 2.53
CA LEU A 67 12.13 6.67 2.62
C LEU A 67 11.68 8.14 2.68
N ILE A 68 12.34 8.95 3.51
CA ILE A 68 12.03 10.38 3.66
C ILE A 68 12.22 11.10 2.33
N LYS A 69 13.37 10.88 1.67
CA LYS A 69 13.66 11.46 0.34
C LYS A 69 12.65 10.99 -0.71
N SER A 70 12.22 9.72 -0.66
CA SER A 70 11.22 9.20 -1.60
C SER A 70 9.88 9.93 -1.46
N ILE A 71 9.44 10.21 -0.24
CA ILE A 71 8.20 10.96 0.02
C ILE A 71 8.36 12.42 -0.43
N GLN A 72 9.45 13.09 -0.05
CA GLN A 72 9.73 14.48 -0.48
C GLN A 72 9.77 14.59 -2.01
N ASN A 73 10.43 13.65 -2.69
CA ASN A 73 10.50 13.63 -4.14
C ASN A 73 9.13 13.39 -4.77
N TRP A 74 8.29 12.54 -4.16
CA TRP A 74 6.93 12.30 -4.65
C TRP A 74 6.09 13.58 -4.57
N GLU A 75 6.05 14.22 -3.40
CA GLU A 75 5.31 15.47 -3.19
C GLU A 75 5.80 16.60 -4.10
N LYS A 76 7.12 16.74 -4.26
CA LYS A 76 7.70 17.75 -5.14
C LYS A 76 7.35 17.51 -6.60
N ASN A 77 7.50 16.27 -7.08
CA ASN A 77 7.34 15.97 -8.51
C ASN A 77 5.87 15.89 -8.93
N GLN A 78 4.98 15.38 -8.07
CA GLN A 78 3.56 15.21 -8.39
C GLN A 78 2.72 16.43 -8.01
N HIS A 79 3.14 17.18 -6.98
CA HIS A 79 2.33 18.22 -6.36
C HIS A 79 3.03 19.57 -6.23
N GLN A 80 4.29 19.69 -6.70
CA GLN A 80 5.09 20.92 -6.60
C GLN A 80 5.24 21.41 -5.14
N TYR A 81 5.15 20.48 -4.19
CA TYR A 81 5.22 20.76 -2.77
C TYR A 81 6.60 20.37 -2.22
N ASP A 82 7.33 21.37 -1.73
CA ASP A 82 8.66 21.20 -1.12
C ASP A 82 8.56 21.52 0.37
N PHE A 83 9.09 20.62 1.22
CA PHE A 83 8.98 20.72 2.68
C PHE A 83 10.22 20.13 3.37
N SER A 84 10.51 20.58 4.59
CA SER A 84 11.68 20.13 5.36
C SER A 84 11.45 18.74 5.98
N LYS A 85 12.53 18.00 6.25
CA LYS A 85 12.44 16.65 6.85
C LYS A 85 11.67 16.66 8.17
N GLU A 86 11.80 17.72 8.96
CA GLU A 86 11.17 17.88 10.28
C GLU A 86 9.65 18.08 10.18
N ALA A 87 9.15 18.51 9.03
CA ALA A 87 7.71 18.64 8.79
C ALA A 87 7.04 17.29 8.48
N LEU A 88 7.81 16.22 8.22
CA LEU A 88 7.27 14.89 7.97
C LEU A 88 7.10 14.11 9.27
N ILE A 89 5.86 13.74 9.55
CA ILE A 89 5.52 12.82 10.63
C ILE A 89 4.93 11.56 10.00
N LEU A 90 5.57 10.41 10.25
CA LEU A 90 5.07 9.12 9.80
C LEU A 90 4.08 8.57 10.83
N VAL A 91 2.90 8.18 10.33
CA VAL A 91 1.83 7.54 11.09
C VAL A 91 1.43 6.29 10.31
N GLU A 92 1.01 5.23 10.99
CA GLU A 92 0.65 3.95 10.40
C GLU A 92 -0.59 4.02 9.49
N GLY A 93 -1.37 5.09 9.57
CA GLY A 93 -2.48 5.35 8.67
C GLY A 93 -3.05 6.76 8.81
N VAL A 94 -3.85 7.16 7.81
CA VAL A 94 -4.49 8.48 7.77
C VAL A 94 -5.55 8.62 8.86
N VAL A 95 -6.38 7.60 9.12
CA VAL A 95 -7.41 7.65 10.17
C VAL A 95 -6.80 7.80 11.58
N PRO A 96 -5.76 7.04 11.96
CA PRO A 96 -4.99 7.34 13.17
C PRO A 96 -4.42 8.76 13.20
N GLY A 97 -3.89 9.26 12.07
CA GLY A 97 -3.40 10.64 11.96
C GLY A 97 -4.47 11.70 12.24
N ILE A 98 -5.70 11.47 11.78
CA ILE A 98 -6.86 12.33 12.12
C ILE A 98 -7.13 12.28 13.63
N GLY A 99 -7.10 11.09 14.22
CA GLY A 99 -7.30 10.91 15.67
C GLY A 99 -6.24 11.62 16.52
N LEU A 100 -4.99 11.70 16.05
CA LEU A 100 -3.93 12.46 16.73
C LEU A 100 -4.10 13.98 16.62
N ALA A 101 -4.79 14.45 15.58
CA ALA A 101 -4.95 15.88 15.31
C ALA A 101 -6.11 16.53 16.09
N ILE A 102 -7.09 15.73 16.52
CA ILE A 102 -8.29 16.17 17.27
C ILE A 102 -8.00 16.09 18.77
#